data_AF-A0A2V5XN25-F1
#
_entry.id   AF-A0A2V5XN25-F1
#
_cell.length_a   1.000
_cell.length_b   1.000
_cell.length_c   1.000
_cell.angle_alpha   90.00
_cell.angle_beta   90.00
_cell.angle_gamma   90.00
#
_symmetry.space_group_name_H-M   'P 1'
#
loop_
_entity.id
_entity.type
_entity.pdbx_description
1 polymer ?
#
loop_
_entity_poly.entity_id
_entity_poly.type
_entity_poly.pdbx_seq_one_letter_code
_entity_poly.pdbx_strand_id
1 'polypeptide(L)'
;MIGARRGSPLVLGVGKGENFLASDVSAIVAYTHDAVYLNDFDVVAVERDKFEITSLAGESGDHPVSKVEFTAEDIKKGDFRHYMLKEIFEQPNTVRDAMRGRLSVEECTAKLGGLNMAPAQLRDVGRIVLTGCGTALHAGRVGEYLIER
;
A
#
# COMPACT_ATOMS: atom_id res chain seq x y z
N MET A 1 -7.32 -12.62 21.70
CA MET A 1 -7.61 -11.21 21.34
C MET A 1 -8.61 -11.23 20.19
N ILE A 2 -9.54 -10.28 20.12
CA ILE A 2 -10.48 -10.16 18.98
C ILE A 2 -10.26 -8.81 18.31
N GLY A 3 -10.20 -8.80 16.97
CA GLY A 3 -10.20 -7.60 16.15
C GLY A 3 -11.40 -7.59 15.20
N ALA A 4 -11.93 -6.42 14.89
CA ALA A 4 -13.02 -6.26 13.93
C ALA A 4 -12.79 -5.03 13.06
N ARG A 5 -13.00 -5.15 11.75
CA ARG A 5 -12.77 -4.06 10.80
C ARG A 5 -14.09 -3.53 10.24
N ARG A 6 -14.26 -2.21 10.27
CA ARG A 6 -15.32 -1.50 9.54
C ARG A 6 -14.85 -0.07 9.23
N GLY A 7 -14.42 0.17 8.00
CA GLY A 7 -13.89 1.45 7.53
C GLY A 7 -12.45 1.74 7.94
N SER A 8 -12.09 1.63 9.22
CA SER A 8 -10.71 1.84 9.67
C SER A 8 -9.82 0.64 9.32
N PRO A 9 -8.63 0.85 8.73
CA PRO A 9 -7.70 -0.24 8.43
C PRO A 9 -7.35 -1.07 9.66
N LEU A 10 -7.25 -2.38 9.47
CA LEU A 10 -6.80 -3.33 10.47
C LEU A 10 -5.97 -4.42 9.79
N VAL A 11 -4.77 -4.65 10.33
CA VAL A 11 -3.78 -5.59 9.80
C VAL A 11 -3.39 -6.56 10.91
N LEU A 12 -3.36 -7.84 10.56
CA LEU A 12 -2.82 -8.91 11.39
C LEU A 12 -1.38 -9.18 10.97
N GLY A 13 -0.43 -9.00 11.89
CA GLY A 13 0.95 -9.48 11.72
C GLY A 13 1.09 -10.90 12.22
N VAL A 14 1.62 -11.80 11.38
CA VAL A 14 1.83 -13.21 11.69
C VAL A 14 3.29 -13.45 12.04
N GLY A 15 3.59 -13.68 13.32
CA GLY A 15 4.95 -13.92 13.81
C GLY A 15 5.23 -15.40 14.10
N LYS A 16 6.39 -15.67 14.71
CA LYS A 16 6.75 -17.03 15.17
C LYS A 16 6.35 -17.21 16.63
N GLY A 17 5.18 -17.82 16.85
CA GLY A 17 4.64 -18.02 18.20
C GLY A 17 4.10 -16.72 18.83
N GLU A 18 3.73 -15.76 17.98
CA GLU A 18 3.12 -14.50 18.36
C GLU A 18 2.33 -13.95 17.16
N ASN A 19 1.30 -13.17 17.47
CA ASN A 19 0.47 -12.48 16.47
C ASN A 19 0.20 -11.06 16.94
N PHE A 20 0.12 -10.11 16.00
CA PHE A 20 -0.03 -8.69 16.28
C PHE A 20 -1.25 -8.12 15.56
N LEU A 21 -1.94 -7.16 16.19
CA LEU A 21 -2.96 -6.35 15.53
C LEU A 21 -2.53 -4.89 15.53
N ALA A 22 -2.61 -4.24 14.37
CA ALA A 22 -2.32 -2.82 14.21
C ALA A 22 -3.19 -2.19 13.12
N SER A 23 -3.35 -0.87 13.16
CA SER A 23 -4.01 -0.13 12.07
C SER A 23 -3.10 0.05 10.85
N ASP A 24 -1.79 -0.08 11.04
CA ASP A 24 -0.78 0.11 10.00
C ASP A 24 0.36 -0.90 10.18
N VAL A 25 0.90 -1.36 9.06
CA VAL A 25 1.93 -2.40 9.03
C VAL A 25 3.29 -1.90 9.54
N SER A 26 3.55 -0.60 9.50
CA SER A 26 4.75 0.02 10.06
C SER A 26 4.94 -0.27 11.56
N ALA A 27 3.84 -0.49 12.29
CA ALA A 27 3.88 -0.83 13.71
C ALA A 27 4.32 -2.27 13.99
N ILE A 28 4.23 -3.17 13.00
CA ILE A 28 4.51 -4.61 13.15
C ILE A 28 5.76 -5.08 12.40
N VAL A 29 6.25 -4.29 11.43
CA VAL A 29 7.39 -4.67 10.55
C VAL A 29 8.70 -4.95 11.30
N ALA A 30 8.83 -4.47 12.54
CA ALA A 30 9.97 -4.77 13.41
C ALA A 30 9.95 -6.20 13.99
N TYR A 31 8.79 -6.86 13.97
CA TYR A 31 8.57 -8.19 14.55
C TYR A 31 8.28 -9.25 13.48
N THR A 32 7.54 -8.88 12.44
CA THR A 32 7.24 -9.77 11.31
C THR A 32 7.05 -9.02 10.00
N HIS A 33 7.39 -9.67 8.89
CA HIS A 33 7.10 -9.21 7.54
C HIS A 33 5.85 -9.86 6.95
N ASP A 34 5.25 -10.82 7.64
CA ASP A 34 4.07 -11.53 7.17
C ASP A 34 2.82 -10.85 7.73
N ALA A 35 1.98 -10.33 6.82
CA ALA A 35 0.80 -9.55 7.18
C ALA A 35 -0.44 -10.04 6.43
N VAL A 36 -1.58 -10.01 7.11
CA VAL A 36 -2.91 -10.26 6.55
C VAL A 36 -3.74 -8.99 6.70
N TYR A 37 -4.20 -8.44 5.58
CA TYR A 37 -5.10 -7.29 5.57
C TYR A 37 -6.53 -7.79 5.72
N LEU A 38 -7.20 -7.36 6.79
CA LEU A 38 -8.62 -7.67 6.98
C LEU A 38 -9.44 -6.88 5.97
N ASN A 39 -10.53 -7.44 5.48
CA ASN A 39 -11.57 -6.75 4.74
C ASN A 39 -12.56 -6.06 5.68
N ASP A 40 -13.38 -5.17 5.13
CA ASP A 40 -14.50 -4.63 5.88
C ASP A 40 -15.47 -5.75 6.27
N PHE A 41 -15.95 -5.69 7.51
CA PHE A 41 -16.81 -6.68 8.17
C PHE A 41 -16.13 -7.99 8.60
N ASP A 42 -14.80 -8.09 8.47
CA ASP A 42 -14.06 -9.20 9.05
C ASP A 42 -13.93 -9.06 10.57
N VAL A 43 -14.04 -10.20 11.24
CA VAL A 43 -13.72 -10.43 12.65
C VAL A 43 -12.61 -11.45 12.71
N VAL A 44 -11.51 -11.09 13.37
CA VAL A 44 -10.38 -11.99 13.60
C VAL A 44 -10.31 -12.38 15.07
N ALA A 45 -10.31 -13.68 15.33
CA ALA A 45 -9.94 -14.25 16.61
C ALA A 45 -8.45 -14.63 16.58
N VAL A 46 -7.65 -14.01 17.45
CA VAL A 46 -6.20 -14.18 17.50
C VAL A 46 -5.80 -14.85 18.80
N GLU A 47 -5.12 -15.97 18.68
CA GLU A 47 -4.36 -16.61 19.75
C GLU A 47 -2.85 -16.50 19.46
N ARG A 48 -2.02 -17.06 20.34
CA ARG A 48 -0.56 -16.98 20.19
C ARG A 48 -0.07 -17.63 18.90
N ASP A 49 -0.56 -18.83 18.61
CA ASP A 49 -0.02 -19.70 17.55
C ASP A 49 -0.99 -19.88 16.37
N LYS A 50 -2.21 -19.32 16.47
CA LYS A 50 -3.24 -19.43 15.44
C LYS A 50 -4.11 -18.18 15.40
N PHE A 51 -4.76 -17.99 14.27
CA PHE A 51 -5.82 -17.00 14.10
C PHE A 51 -6.92 -17.59 13.23
N GLU A 52 -8.12 -17.04 13.36
CA GLU A 52 -9.29 -17.40 12.55
C GLU A 52 -9.98 -16.10 12.13
N ILE A 53 -10.25 -15.96 10.83
CA ILE A 53 -10.95 -14.81 10.26
C ILE A 53 -12.30 -15.27 9.75
N THR A 54 -13.34 -14.56 10.17
CA THR A 54 -14.72 -14.78 9.73
C THR A 54 -15.33 -13.46 9.30
N SER A 55 -16.13 -13.46 8.23
CA SER A 55 -16.93 -12.28 7.88
C SER A 55 -18.26 -12.30 8.61
N LEU A 56 -18.76 -11.13 9.01
CA LEU A 56 -20.14 -10.98 9.50
C LEU A 56 -21.20 -11.42 8.47
N ALA A 57 -20.84 -11.50 7.18
CA ALA A 57 -21.71 -12.03 6.12
C ALA A 57 -21.75 -13.57 6.07
N GLY A 58 -20.95 -14.27 6.87
CA GLY A 58 -20.91 -15.74 6.94
C GLY A 58 -19.97 -16.43 5.96
N GLU A 59 -19.40 -15.70 4.99
CA GLU A 59 -18.39 -16.21 4.07
C GLU A 59 -16.98 -15.80 4.54
N SER A 60 -16.07 -16.77 4.72
CA SER A 60 -14.66 -16.46 4.90
C SER A 60 -14.09 -15.99 3.57
N GLY A 61 -13.63 -14.74 3.49
CA GLY A 61 -12.91 -14.24 2.33
C GLY A 61 -11.56 -14.93 2.18
N ASP A 62 -10.91 -14.73 1.02
CA ASP A 62 -9.51 -15.10 0.87
C ASP A 62 -8.65 -14.09 1.65
N HIS A 63 -7.78 -14.60 2.51
CA HIS A 63 -6.92 -13.81 3.40
C HIS A 63 -5.46 -14.22 3.19
N PRO A 64 -4.88 -13.95 2.00
CA PRO A 64 -3.52 -14.36 1.71
C PRO A 64 -2.54 -13.63 2.62
N VAL A 65 -1.63 -14.40 3.22
CA VAL A 65 -0.48 -13.84 3.92
C VAL A 65 0.41 -13.15 2.88
N SER A 66 0.51 -11.83 3.00
CA SER A 66 1.29 -10.97 2.12
C SER A 66 2.59 -10.59 2.81
N LYS A 67 3.69 -10.64 2.06
CA LYS A 67 4.99 -10.21 2.58
C LYS A 67 5.19 -8.72 2.36
N VAL A 68 5.47 -8.00 3.43
CA VAL A 68 5.75 -6.56 3.41
C VAL A 68 7.13 -6.34 2.81
N GLU A 69 7.21 -5.51 1.76
CA GLU A 69 8.46 -5.30 1.01
C GLU A 69 9.43 -4.31 1.67
N PHE A 70 8.96 -3.51 2.62
CA PHE A 70 9.81 -2.56 3.34
C PHE A 70 10.26 -3.09 4.69
N THR A 71 11.41 -2.61 5.12
CA THR A 71 12.12 -3.00 6.32
C THR A 71 11.89 -1.99 7.45
N ALA A 72 12.22 -2.38 8.68
CA ALA A 72 12.21 -1.47 9.81
C ALA A 72 13.23 -0.32 9.66
N GLU A 73 14.25 -0.46 8.80
CA GLU A 73 15.25 0.59 8.54
C GLU A 73 14.68 1.71 7.67
N ASP A 74 13.82 1.36 6.71
CA ASP A 74 13.18 2.32 5.79
C ASP A 74 12.31 3.35 6.54
N ILE A 75 11.81 2.96 7.73
CA ILE A 75 10.93 3.76 8.59
C ILE A 75 11.72 4.60 9.60
N LYS A 76 13.03 4.34 9.79
CA LYS A 76 13.85 5.10 10.75
C LYS A 76 14.31 6.43 10.15
N LYS A 77 14.68 7.38 11.01
CA LYS A 77 15.29 8.65 10.57
C LYS A 77 16.69 8.51 9.97
N GLY A 78 17.39 7.40 10.23
CA GLY A 78 18.81 7.26 9.92
C GLY A 78 19.63 8.38 10.56
N ASP A 79 20.55 8.96 9.77
CA ASP A 79 21.43 10.07 10.21
C ASP A 79 20.74 11.44 10.19
N PHE A 80 19.47 11.53 9.79
CA PHE A 80 18.75 12.79 9.71
C PHE A 80 18.13 13.20 11.04
N ARG A 81 18.12 14.52 11.29
CA ARG A 81 17.50 15.09 12.50
C ARG A 81 15.96 14.96 12.51
N HIS A 82 15.33 15.02 11.34
CA HIS A 82 13.87 15.04 11.16
C HIS A 82 13.45 14.14 10.00
N TYR A 83 12.27 13.51 10.10
CA TYR A 83 11.68 12.72 9.02
C TYR A 83 11.48 13.53 7.73
N MET A 84 10.92 14.74 7.84
CA MET A 84 10.75 15.63 6.70
C MET A 84 12.07 15.91 5.97
N LEU A 85 13.18 16.06 6.71
CA LEU A 85 14.49 16.29 6.10
C LEU A 85 14.98 15.03 5.37
N LYS A 86 14.85 13.85 5.98
CA LYS A 86 15.13 12.56 5.32
C LYS A 86 14.33 12.43 4.02
N GLU A 87 13.02 12.60 4.09
CA GLU A 87 12.10 12.45 2.95
C GLU A 87 12.42 13.44 1.81
N ILE A 88 12.83 14.67 2.12
CA ILE A 88 13.29 15.63 1.10
C ILE A 88 14.56 15.13 0.39
N PHE A 89 15.54 14.60 1.14
CA PHE A 89 16.79 14.10 0.57
C PHE A 89 16.63 12.75 -0.16
N GLU A 90 15.61 11.97 0.17
CA GLU A 90 15.31 10.69 -0.47
C GLU A 90 14.61 10.81 -1.82
N GLN A 91 14.05 11.98 -2.16
CA GLN A 91 13.28 12.21 -3.40
C GLN A 91 13.96 11.68 -4.69
N PRO A 92 15.29 11.83 -4.91
CA PRO A 92 15.93 11.29 -6.11
C PRO A 92 15.79 9.77 -6.24
N ASN A 93 15.87 9.05 -5.12
CA ASN A 93 15.67 7.60 -5.09
C ASN A 93 14.19 7.25 -5.19
N THR A 94 13.32 7.96 -4.47
CA THR A 94 11.86 7.75 -4.54
C THR A 94 11.32 7.91 -5.96
N VAL A 95 11.79 8.93 -6.70
CA VAL A 95 11.40 9.15 -8.10
C VAL A 95 11.93 8.02 -9.00
N ARG A 96 13.16 7.54 -8.78
CA ARG A 96 13.73 6.41 -9.51
C ARG A 96 12.94 5.12 -9.27
N ASP A 97 12.58 4.86 -8.03
CA ASP A 97 11.79 3.70 -7.63
C ASP A 97 10.38 3.78 -8.22
N ALA A 98 9.77 4.97 -8.23
CA ALA A 98 8.49 5.22 -8.88
C ALA A 98 8.52 5.00 -10.40
N MET A 99 9.67 5.05 -11.07
CA MET A 99 9.80 4.74 -12.50
C MET A 99 10.28 3.31 -12.78
N ARG A 100 10.77 2.58 -11.76
CA ARG A 100 11.36 1.24 -11.93
C ARG A 100 10.35 0.28 -12.56
N GLY A 101 10.76 -0.37 -13.66
CA GLY A 101 9.92 -1.33 -14.39
C GLY A 101 8.74 -0.72 -15.15
N ARG A 102 8.58 0.61 -15.15
CA ARG A 102 7.48 1.32 -15.81
C ARG A 102 7.86 1.99 -17.13
N LEU A 103 9.09 1.84 -17.59
CA LEU A 103 9.57 2.37 -18.87
C LEU A 103 10.07 1.22 -19.75
N SER A 104 9.57 1.13 -20.98
CA SER A 104 10.10 0.26 -22.03
C SER A 104 11.06 1.08 -22.88
N VAL A 105 12.36 0.79 -22.77
CA VAL A 105 13.39 1.48 -23.52
C VAL A 105 13.35 1.08 -25.00
N GLU A 106 13.05 -0.18 -25.30
CA GLU A 106 12.98 -0.71 -26.66
C GLU A 106 11.82 -0.09 -27.46
N GLU A 107 10.67 0.07 -26.81
CA GLU A 107 9.45 0.61 -27.42
C GLU A 107 9.30 2.13 -27.22
N CYS A 108 10.29 2.78 -26.58
CA CYS A 108 10.26 4.21 -26.24
C CYS A 108 8.94 4.66 -25.57
N THR A 109 8.38 3.84 -24.68
CA THR A 109 7.04 4.07 -24.11
C THR A 109 6.96 3.68 -22.63
N ALA A 110 5.89 4.11 -21.97
CA ALA A 110 5.60 3.72 -20.60
C ALA A 110 4.85 2.37 -20.53
N LYS A 111 5.14 1.58 -19.50
CA LYS A 111 4.42 0.36 -19.12
C LYS A 111 3.71 0.60 -17.79
N LEU A 112 2.43 0.94 -17.86
CA LEU A 112 1.60 1.21 -16.69
C LEU A 112 0.96 -0.09 -16.19
N GLY A 113 1.74 -0.88 -15.46
CA GLY A 113 1.23 -2.07 -14.76
C GLY A 113 0.18 -1.71 -13.70
N GLY A 114 -0.73 -2.63 -13.40
CA GLY A 114 -1.76 -2.46 -12.38
C GLY A 114 -3.06 -1.81 -12.84
N LEU A 115 -3.09 -1.21 -14.04
CA LEU A 115 -4.34 -0.69 -14.61
C LEU A 115 -5.27 -1.80 -15.13
N ASN A 116 -4.75 -3.02 -15.35
CA ASN A 116 -5.48 -4.17 -15.88
C ASN A 116 -6.28 -3.85 -17.17
N MET A 117 -5.77 -2.91 -17.97
CA MET A 117 -6.39 -2.44 -19.22
C MET A 117 -5.42 -2.63 -20.39
N ALA A 118 -5.95 -3.04 -21.53
CA ALA A 118 -5.22 -3.04 -22.78
C ALA A 118 -5.00 -1.58 -23.29
N PRO A 119 -3.94 -1.31 -24.07
CA PRO A 119 -3.68 0.03 -24.60
C PRO A 119 -4.85 0.64 -25.39
N ALA A 120 -5.66 -0.18 -26.07
CA ALA A 120 -6.85 0.28 -26.77
C ALA A 120 -7.91 0.84 -25.80
N GLN A 121 -8.18 0.12 -24.70
CA GLN A 121 -9.15 0.55 -23.70
C GLN A 121 -8.71 1.85 -23.00
N LEU A 122 -7.41 2.03 -22.78
CA LEU A 122 -6.87 3.28 -22.22
C LEU A 122 -7.09 4.48 -23.15
N ARG A 123 -6.99 4.29 -24.47
CA ARG A 123 -7.25 5.35 -25.45
C ARG A 123 -8.71 5.76 -25.54
N ASP A 124 -9.63 4.84 -25.23
CA ASP A 124 -11.06 5.09 -25.27
C ASP A 124 -11.58 5.83 -24.01
N VAL A 125 -10.71 6.12 -23.03
CA VAL A 125 -11.06 6.89 -21.83
C VAL A 125 -11.35 8.35 -22.21
N GLY A 126 -12.63 8.69 -22.30
CA GLY A 126 -13.07 10.05 -22.64
C GLY A 126 -13.12 11.04 -21.47
N ARG A 127 -12.89 10.60 -20.24
CA ARG A 127 -12.89 11.45 -19.04
C ARG A 127 -12.02 10.88 -17.94
N ILE A 128 -11.19 11.74 -17.35
CA ILE A 128 -10.39 11.45 -16.15
C ILE A 128 -10.86 12.37 -15.02
N VAL A 129 -11.07 11.81 -13.83
CA VAL A 129 -11.45 12.57 -12.63
C VAL A 129 -10.39 12.35 -11.57
N LEU A 130 -9.70 13.41 -11.17
CA LEU A 130 -8.68 13.39 -10.12
C LEU A 130 -9.29 13.86 -8.80
N THR A 131 -9.17 13.05 -7.74
CA THR A 131 -9.66 13.39 -6.39
C THR A 131 -8.54 13.30 -5.36
N GLY A 132 -8.54 14.20 -4.39
CA GLY A 132 -7.52 14.27 -3.34
C GLY A 132 -7.71 15.49 -2.45
N CYS A 133 -7.00 15.52 -1.32
CA CYS A 133 -7.02 16.61 -0.35
C CYS A 133 -5.59 17.15 -0.13
N GLY A 134 -5.45 18.44 0.17
CA GLY A 134 -4.14 19.06 0.48
C GLY A 134 -3.10 18.87 -0.63
N THR A 135 -1.89 18.40 -0.27
CA THR A 135 -0.78 18.20 -1.21
C THR A 135 -1.12 17.23 -2.36
N ALA A 136 -1.97 16.23 -2.13
CA ALA A 136 -2.42 15.32 -3.19
C ALA A 136 -3.28 16.03 -4.25
N LEU A 137 -4.13 16.97 -3.83
CA LEU A 137 -4.89 17.83 -4.75
C LEU A 137 -3.96 18.71 -5.59
N HIS A 138 -2.89 19.24 -4.98
CA HIS A 138 -1.90 20.03 -5.68
C HIS A 138 -1.16 19.21 -6.75
N ALA A 139 -0.77 17.97 -6.45
CA ALA A 139 -0.21 17.06 -7.45
C ALA A 139 -1.18 16.78 -8.60
N GLY A 140 -2.46 16.53 -8.29
CA GLY A 140 -3.51 16.34 -9.30
C GLY A 140 -3.67 17.54 -10.23
N ARG A 141 -3.68 18.77 -9.68
CA ARG A 141 -3.75 20.01 -10.47
C ARG A 141 -2.57 20.19 -11.41
N VAL A 142 -1.37 19.77 -11.02
CA VAL A 142 -0.20 19.79 -11.92
C VAL A 142 -0.34 18.71 -13.00
N GLY A 143 -0.79 17.51 -12.60
CA GLY A 143 -1.00 16.38 -13.51
C GLY A 143 -2.06 16.64 -14.58
N GLU A 144 -3.12 17.38 -14.26
CA GLU A 144 -4.17 17.81 -15.20
C GLU A 144 -3.58 18.46 -16.46
N TYR A 145 -2.67 19.43 -16.31
CA TYR A 145 -2.00 20.08 -17.45
C TYR A 145 -1.15 19.13 -18.31
N LEU A 146 -0.67 18.03 -17.73
CA LEU A 146 0.11 17.03 -18.47
C LEU A 146 -0.78 16.02 -19.20
N ILE A 147 -1.97 15.74 -18.66
CA ILE A 147 -2.94 14.80 -19.22
C ILE A 147 -3.78 15.45 -20.33
N GLU A 148 -4.09 16.74 -20.22
CA GLU A 148 -4.87 17.49 -21.21
C GLU A 148 -4.06 17.91 -22.45
N ARG A 149 -2.72 17.86 -22.37
CA ARG A 149 -1.83 18.13 -23.50
C ARG A 149 -1.77 16.96 -24.47
#